data_AF-A0A2V9CX72-F1
#
_entry.id   AF-A0A2V9CX72-F1
#
_cell.length_a   1.000
_cell.length_b   1.000
_cell.length_c   1.000
_cell.angle_alpha   90.00
_cell.angle_beta   90.00
_cell.angle_gamma   90.00
#
_symmetry.space_group_name_H-M   'P 1'
#
loop_
_entity.id
_entity.type
_entity.pdbx_description
1 polymer ?
#
loop_
_entity_poly.entity_id
_entity_poly.type
_entity_poly.pdbx_seq_one_letter_code
_entity_poly.pdbx_strand_id
1 'polypeptide(L)'
;MWLLMPALLSIIAIAAESPQQNTEDHPAWAFLVPDATPPAGTEASGPIKVPGSTKSYTQKEIDDLANPPDWFPDEHGPAPQIVRGGASNKGFACGSCHLFAGYGHPESANLAGLSADFLVQQMADFKSGDRIDPARMNTISQATSDEDAKQAADYFASLKPTVWVKVTEADTVPKSWVNAARMRLPLPNGGTEPLGSRIIELPQDPALATARDPKSGFIAYVPPGSIAKGEMLATTGGGKTISCTVCHGDGLKGFGNIPELAGQHPIYIARQLFGFKAGTSKSAAAQQMQKVVENLTTDDIVALSAYAASLAP
;
A
#
# COMPACT_ATOMS: atom_id res chain seq x y z
N MET A 1 -9.83 6.21 -69.38
CA MET A 1 -9.79 4.88 -68.74
C MET A 1 -8.40 4.66 -68.14
N TRP A 2 -8.12 5.29 -67.00
CA TRP A 2 -6.89 5.12 -66.23
C TRP A 2 -7.28 4.91 -64.76
N LEU A 3 -6.77 3.82 -64.20
CA LEU A 3 -7.20 3.19 -62.95
C LEU A 3 -6.81 4.00 -61.71
N LEU A 4 -7.73 4.04 -60.74
CA LEU A 4 -7.47 4.37 -59.34
C LEU A 4 -6.68 3.21 -58.67
N MET A 5 -5.50 3.50 -58.12
CA MET A 5 -4.86 2.64 -57.11
C MET A 5 -5.14 3.23 -55.72
N PRO A 6 -5.77 2.49 -54.78
CA PRO A 6 -5.85 2.94 -53.41
C PRO A 6 -4.54 2.62 -52.68
N ALA A 7 -3.92 3.64 -52.08
CA ALA A 7 -2.80 3.46 -51.17
C ALA A 7 -3.30 2.78 -49.87
N LEU A 8 -2.82 1.56 -49.62
CA LEU A 8 -2.99 0.86 -48.35
C LEU A 8 -2.19 1.58 -47.26
N LEU A 9 -2.87 2.39 -46.45
CA LEU A 9 -2.33 2.86 -45.17
C LEU A 9 -2.25 1.68 -44.20
N SER A 10 -1.03 1.20 -43.97
CA SER A 10 -0.74 0.30 -42.85
C SER A 10 -0.84 1.10 -41.56
N ILE A 11 -1.90 0.86 -40.78
CA ILE A 11 -2.02 1.33 -39.40
C ILE A 11 -1.16 0.38 -38.55
N ILE A 12 0.06 0.80 -38.24
CA ILE A 12 0.84 0.17 -37.17
C ILE A 12 0.23 0.68 -35.86
N ALA A 13 -0.58 -0.15 -35.22
CA ALA A 13 -0.97 0.06 -33.84
C ALA A 13 0.25 -0.18 -32.94
N ILE A 14 0.95 0.89 -32.56
CA ILE A 14 1.93 0.84 -31.48
C ILE A 14 1.13 0.90 -30.17
N ALA A 15 0.83 -0.27 -29.60
CA ALA A 15 0.63 -0.36 -28.17
C ALA A 15 2.02 -0.37 -27.53
N ALA A 16 2.40 0.75 -26.90
CA ALA A 16 3.54 0.81 -26.01
C ALA A 16 3.05 1.39 -24.69
N GLU A 17 2.92 0.52 -23.69
CA GLU A 17 2.76 0.88 -22.29
C GLU A 17 3.83 1.89 -21.89
N SER A 18 3.42 2.97 -21.24
CA SER A 18 4.33 3.99 -20.74
C SER A 18 5.17 3.39 -19.60
N PRO A 19 6.51 3.34 -19.68
CA PRO A 19 7.33 3.05 -18.52
C PRO A 19 7.03 4.12 -17.46
N GLN A 20 6.66 3.73 -16.23
CA GLN A 20 6.48 4.69 -15.14
C GLN A 20 7.73 5.55 -15.02
N GLN A 21 7.62 6.85 -15.31
CA GLN A 21 8.75 7.76 -15.34
C GLN A 21 9.31 7.92 -13.93
N ASN A 22 10.61 7.69 -13.75
CA ASN A 22 11.31 7.98 -12.52
C ASN A 22 11.54 9.49 -12.44
N THR A 23 10.65 10.20 -11.77
CA THR A 23 10.73 11.65 -11.55
C THR A 23 10.83 11.94 -10.04
N GLU A 24 11.11 13.20 -9.68
CA GLU A 24 11.15 13.63 -8.28
C GLU A 24 9.82 13.34 -7.56
N ASP A 25 8.69 13.58 -8.25
CA ASP A 25 7.33 13.36 -7.71
C ASP A 25 6.82 11.93 -7.94
N HIS A 26 7.58 11.08 -8.62
CA HIS A 26 7.21 9.69 -8.89
C HIS A 26 8.45 8.78 -8.90
N PRO A 27 9.12 8.60 -7.75
CA PRO A 27 10.34 7.83 -7.70
C PRO A 27 10.07 6.33 -7.79
N ALA A 28 10.89 5.61 -8.57
CA ALA A 28 10.71 4.18 -8.83
C ALA A 28 10.80 3.30 -7.56
N TRP A 29 11.48 3.76 -6.51
CA TRP A 29 11.53 3.02 -5.23
C TRP A 29 10.19 3.07 -4.49
N ALA A 30 9.42 4.16 -4.65
CA ALA A 30 8.11 4.31 -4.05
C ALA A 30 7.07 3.55 -4.87
N PHE A 31 7.00 3.78 -6.18
CA PHE A 31 5.99 3.18 -7.06
C PHE A 31 6.50 1.88 -7.69
N LEU A 32 6.24 0.76 -7.00
CA LEU A 32 6.81 -0.54 -7.34
C LEU A 32 6.22 -1.10 -8.63
N VAL A 33 7.12 -1.45 -9.56
CA VAL A 33 6.84 -2.23 -10.76
C VAL A 33 7.36 -3.66 -10.52
N PRO A 34 6.57 -4.71 -10.78
CA PRO A 34 7.05 -6.09 -10.70
C PRO A 34 8.25 -6.33 -11.60
N ASP A 35 9.24 -7.07 -11.09
CA ASP A 35 10.37 -7.51 -11.89
C ASP A 35 9.92 -8.61 -12.87
N ALA A 36 10.45 -8.56 -14.10
CA ALA A 36 10.04 -9.46 -15.18
C ALA A 36 10.43 -10.93 -14.95
N THR A 37 11.43 -11.20 -14.10
CA THR A 37 11.95 -12.54 -13.86
C THR A 37 12.11 -12.80 -12.37
N PRO A 38 11.34 -13.74 -11.79
CA PRO A 38 11.52 -14.12 -10.40
C PRO A 38 12.86 -14.85 -10.21
N PRO A 39 13.52 -14.70 -9.04
CA PRO A 39 14.67 -15.52 -8.68
C PRO A 39 14.33 -17.00 -8.67
N ALA A 40 15.27 -17.86 -9.07
CA ALA A 40 15.06 -19.30 -9.04
C ALA A 40 14.86 -19.82 -7.60
N GLY A 41 13.94 -20.76 -7.41
CA GLY A 41 13.78 -21.51 -6.15
C GLY A 41 12.84 -20.88 -5.11
N THR A 42 11.95 -19.96 -5.51
CA THR A 42 10.99 -19.32 -4.58
C THR A 42 9.63 -20.01 -4.48
N GLU A 43 9.41 -21.15 -5.14
CA GLU A 43 8.12 -21.85 -5.12
C GLU A 43 8.05 -22.85 -3.96
N ALA A 44 7.13 -22.62 -3.03
CA ALA A 44 6.81 -23.58 -1.98
C ALA A 44 6.03 -24.76 -2.59
N SER A 45 6.41 -25.99 -2.21
CA SER A 45 5.65 -27.20 -2.57
C SER A 45 4.98 -27.80 -1.33
N GLY A 46 3.68 -28.12 -1.45
CA GLY A 46 2.88 -28.74 -0.40
C GLY A 46 2.03 -27.77 0.44
N PRO A 47 1.30 -28.28 1.44
CA PRO A 47 0.47 -27.47 2.33
C PRO A 47 1.32 -26.57 3.23
N ILE A 48 0.98 -25.29 3.27
CA ILE A 48 1.61 -24.26 4.10
C ILE A 48 0.85 -24.17 5.42
N LYS A 49 1.59 -23.90 6.49
CA LYS A 49 1.09 -23.62 7.84
C LYS A 49 1.81 -22.41 8.38
N VAL A 50 1.08 -21.57 9.12
CA VAL A 50 1.66 -20.42 9.84
C VAL A 50 1.69 -20.70 11.34
N PRO A 51 2.67 -20.18 12.09
CA PRO A 51 2.76 -20.39 13.54
C PRO A 51 1.48 -19.99 14.28
N GLY A 52 0.99 -20.89 15.13
CA GLY A 52 -0.20 -20.65 15.96
C GLY A 52 -1.56 -20.83 15.26
N SER A 53 -1.60 -21.06 13.94
CA SER A 53 -2.85 -21.38 13.25
C SER A 53 -3.10 -22.90 13.27
N THR A 54 -4.38 -23.27 13.38
CA THR A 54 -4.83 -24.66 13.18
C THR A 54 -5.12 -24.98 11.71
N LYS A 55 -5.09 -23.97 10.83
CA LYS A 55 -5.40 -24.09 9.41
C LYS A 55 -4.17 -24.55 8.61
N SER A 56 -4.43 -25.04 7.41
CA SER A 56 -3.42 -25.32 6.41
C SER A 56 -4.01 -25.06 5.03
N TYR A 57 -3.24 -24.37 4.18
CA TYR A 57 -3.66 -23.99 2.83
C TYR A 57 -2.56 -24.36 1.84
N THR A 58 -2.94 -24.68 0.62
CA THR A 58 -2.03 -24.77 -0.51
C THR A 58 -1.66 -23.36 -0.99
N GLN A 59 -0.53 -23.23 -1.70
CA GLN A 59 -0.16 -21.95 -2.33
C GLN A 59 -1.27 -21.42 -3.25
N LYS A 60 -1.96 -22.30 -3.98
CA LYS A 60 -3.08 -21.93 -4.84
C LYS A 60 -4.25 -21.30 -4.07
N GLU A 61 -4.55 -21.79 -2.87
CA GLU A 61 -5.60 -21.22 -2.02
C GLU A 61 -5.15 -19.86 -1.43
N ILE A 62 -3.87 -19.72 -1.08
CA ILE A 62 -3.30 -18.45 -0.60
C ILE A 62 -3.33 -17.37 -1.70
N ASP A 63 -3.15 -17.78 -2.95
CA ASP A 63 -3.16 -16.90 -4.12
C ASP A 63 -4.57 -16.65 -4.70
N ASP A 64 -5.60 -17.33 -4.17
CA ASP A 64 -6.99 -17.10 -4.59
C ASP A 64 -7.49 -15.75 -4.05
N LEU A 65 -7.44 -14.74 -4.92
CA LEU A 65 -7.89 -13.39 -4.59
C LEU A 65 -9.41 -13.30 -4.38
N ALA A 66 -10.18 -14.28 -4.82
CA ALA A 66 -11.62 -14.35 -4.61
C ALA A 66 -12.00 -15.02 -3.30
N ASN A 67 -11.11 -15.84 -2.70
CA ASN A 67 -11.34 -16.58 -1.46
C ASN A 67 -10.03 -16.69 -0.64
N PRO A 68 -9.51 -15.57 -0.14
CA PRO A 68 -8.24 -15.54 0.57
C PRO A 68 -8.29 -16.36 1.87
N PRO A 69 -7.13 -16.89 2.32
CA PRO A 69 -7.05 -17.67 3.55
C PRO A 69 -7.31 -16.80 4.79
N ASP A 70 -8.13 -17.31 5.69
CA ASP A 70 -8.29 -16.77 7.04
C ASP A 70 -7.58 -17.69 8.03
N TRP A 71 -6.34 -17.32 8.38
CA TRP A 71 -5.49 -18.12 9.27
C TRP A 71 -5.99 -18.09 10.73
N PHE A 72 -6.70 -17.05 11.15
CA PHE A 72 -7.05 -16.81 12.56
C PHE A 72 -8.48 -16.25 12.71
N PRO A 73 -9.51 -17.03 12.30
CA PRO A 73 -10.91 -16.56 12.29
C PRO A 73 -11.45 -16.20 13.69
N ASP A 74 -10.82 -16.74 14.74
CA ASP A 74 -11.23 -16.52 16.14
C ASP A 74 -10.58 -15.25 16.75
N GLU A 75 -9.68 -14.57 16.02
CA GLU A 75 -8.95 -13.38 16.50
C GLU A 75 -9.58 -12.06 16.04
N HIS A 76 -10.66 -12.11 15.28
CA HIS A 76 -11.44 -10.95 14.86
C HIS A 76 -12.95 -11.22 14.92
N GLY A 77 -13.76 -10.16 14.83
CA GLY A 77 -15.21 -10.30 14.68
C GLY A 77 -15.60 -11.01 13.37
N PRO A 78 -16.87 -11.38 13.18
CA PRO A 78 -17.30 -12.06 11.96
C PRO A 78 -17.07 -11.17 10.72
N ALA A 79 -16.16 -11.60 9.84
CA ALA A 79 -15.86 -10.87 8.62
C ALA A 79 -17.06 -10.90 7.65
N PRO A 80 -17.48 -9.76 7.06
CA PRO A 80 -18.56 -9.73 6.08
C PRO A 80 -18.16 -10.46 4.80
N GLN A 81 -19.16 -10.83 3.98
CA GLN A 81 -18.91 -11.60 2.76
C GLN A 81 -17.92 -10.88 1.82
N ILE A 82 -18.00 -9.55 1.71
CA ILE A 82 -17.11 -8.74 0.88
C ILE A 82 -15.62 -8.82 1.27
N VAL A 83 -15.35 -9.11 2.55
CA VAL A 83 -13.99 -9.33 3.07
C VAL A 83 -13.56 -10.78 2.88
N ARG A 84 -14.48 -11.73 3.11
CA ARG A 84 -14.22 -13.18 3.04
C ARG A 84 -14.05 -13.71 1.62
N GLY A 85 -14.79 -13.18 0.65
CA GLY A 85 -14.77 -13.67 -0.72
C GLY A 85 -16.14 -14.03 -1.32
N GLY A 86 -16.15 -14.94 -2.29
CA GLY A 86 -17.39 -15.38 -2.98
C GLY A 86 -17.67 -14.70 -4.32
N ALA A 87 -16.62 -14.29 -5.05
CA ALA A 87 -16.67 -13.72 -6.40
C ALA A 87 -17.38 -12.35 -6.56
N SER A 88 -17.62 -11.62 -5.47
CA SER A 88 -17.98 -10.19 -5.51
C SER A 88 -16.82 -9.31 -6.00
N ASN A 89 -17.08 -8.03 -6.32
CA ASN A 89 -16.07 -7.05 -6.75
C ASN A 89 -15.16 -7.50 -7.91
N LYS A 90 -15.72 -8.14 -8.96
CA LYS A 90 -14.92 -8.70 -10.08
C LYS A 90 -13.96 -9.83 -9.65
N GLY A 91 -14.32 -10.59 -8.62
CA GLY A 91 -13.51 -11.72 -8.15
C GLY A 91 -12.44 -11.33 -7.12
N PHE A 92 -12.59 -10.20 -6.44
CA PHE A 92 -11.65 -9.74 -5.41
C PHE A 92 -12.34 -9.64 -4.05
N ALA A 93 -11.78 -10.33 -3.05
CA ALA A 93 -12.13 -10.17 -1.65
C ALA A 93 -11.24 -9.08 -1.02
N CYS A 94 -11.77 -8.22 -0.15
CA CYS A 94 -10.95 -7.18 0.50
C CYS A 94 -9.81 -7.80 1.33
N GLY A 95 -10.08 -8.93 2.00
CA GLY A 95 -9.11 -9.67 2.81
C GLY A 95 -7.96 -10.26 2.00
N SER A 96 -8.03 -10.27 0.67
CA SER A 96 -6.92 -10.77 -0.15
C SER A 96 -5.73 -9.83 -0.06
N CYS A 97 -5.92 -8.52 -0.24
CA CYS A 97 -4.83 -7.55 -0.19
C CYS A 97 -4.70 -6.85 1.18
N HIS A 98 -5.81 -6.58 1.85
CA HIS A 98 -5.80 -5.88 3.15
C HIS A 98 -5.69 -6.83 4.34
N LEU A 99 -5.71 -8.15 4.10
CA LEU A 99 -5.74 -9.19 5.12
C LEU A 99 -6.99 -9.14 5.99
N PHE A 100 -7.31 -10.24 6.66
CA PHE A 100 -8.43 -10.30 7.60
C PHE A 100 -8.19 -9.42 8.84
N ALA A 101 -6.93 -9.29 9.26
CA ALA A 101 -6.53 -8.40 10.34
C ALA A 101 -6.44 -6.92 9.91
N GLY A 102 -6.64 -6.60 8.63
CA GLY A 102 -6.67 -5.23 8.13
C GLY A 102 -5.31 -4.57 7.91
N TYR A 103 -4.21 -5.18 8.37
CA TYR A 103 -2.88 -4.56 8.30
C TYR A 103 -2.34 -4.38 6.88
N GLY A 104 -2.80 -5.20 5.94
CA GLY A 104 -2.24 -5.22 4.59
C GLY A 104 -0.74 -5.52 4.55
N HIS A 105 -0.20 -5.38 3.36
CA HIS A 105 1.22 -5.40 3.07
C HIS A 105 1.60 -4.05 2.45
N PRO A 106 2.90 -3.74 2.23
CA PRO A 106 3.31 -2.42 1.71
C PRO A 106 2.72 -2.05 0.33
N GLU A 107 2.22 -3.01 -0.46
CA GLU A 107 1.46 -2.76 -1.70
C GLU A 107 0.00 -2.35 -1.49
N SER A 108 -0.54 -2.55 -0.28
CA SER A 108 -1.88 -2.17 0.16
C SER A 108 -1.80 -1.22 1.37
N ALA A 109 -2.93 -0.64 1.75
CA ALA A 109 -3.01 0.21 2.94
C ALA A 109 -3.33 -0.65 4.18
N ASN A 110 -2.78 -0.30 5.34
CA ASN A 110 -3.32 -0.73 6.62
C ASN A 110 -4.67 -0.02 6.85
N LEU A 111 -5.74 -0.80 7.04
CA LEU A 111 -7.10 -0.34 7.28
C LEU A 111 -7.56 -0.53 8.73
N ALA A 112 -6.83 -1.30 9.54
CA ALA A 112 -7.25 -1.68 10.87
C ALA A 112 -7.41 -0.44 11.77
N GLY A 113 -8.61 -0.24 12.30
CA GLY A 113 -8.95 0.86 13.19
C GLY A 113 -9.12 2.23 12.52
N LEU A 114 -8.93 2.34 11.19
CA LEU A 114 -9.31 3.55 10.47
C LEU A 114 -10.82 3.79 10.59
N SER A 115 -11.24 5.06 10.64
CA SER A 115 -12.66 5.37 10.83
C SER A 115 -13.51 4.84 9.67
N ALA A 116 -14.69 4.30 10.00
CA ALA A 116 -15.60 3.76 8.99
C ALA A 116 -16.00 4.84 7.96
N ASP A 117 -16.23 6.08 8.41
CA ASP A 117 -16.57 7.21 7.54
C ASP A 117 -15.43 7.55 6.56
N PHE A 118 -14.17 7.53 7.03
CA PHE A 118 -13.01 7.71 6.15
C PHE A 118 -12.96 6.59 5.10
N LEU A 119 -13.09 5.34 5.51
CA LEU A 119 -13.03 4.18 4.62
C LEU A 119 -14.15 4.21 3.56
N VAL A 120 -15.37 4.56 3.94
CA VAL A 120 -16.50 4.75 3.00
C VAL A 120 -16.18 5.87 2.01
N GLN A 121 -15.66 7.01 2.50
CA GLN A 121 -15.28 8.11 1.62
C GLN A 121 -14.18 7.70 0.63
N GLN A 122 -13.18 6.92 1.06
CA GLN A 122 -12.12 6.45 0.15
C GLN A 122 -12.68 5.54 -0.95
N MET A 123 -13.61 4.64 -0.61
CA MET A 123 -14.28 3.80 -1.60
C MET A 123 -15.10 4.64 -2.59
N ALA A 124 -15.81 5.67 -2.10
CA ALA A 124 -16.55 6.60 -2.97
C ALA A 124 -15.61 7.36 -3.92
N ASP A 125 -14.48 7.87 -3.42
CA ASP A 125 -13.49 8.60 -4.21
C ASP A 125 -12.83 7.70 -5.27
N PHE A 126 -12.54 6.43 -4.96
CA PHE A 126 -12.07 5.46 -5.94
C PHE A 126 -13.15 5.12 -6.98
N LYS A 127 -14.41 4.99 -6.55
CA LYS A 127 -15.54 4.67 -7.43
C LYS A 127 -15.83 5.79 -8.42
N SER A 128 -15.74 7.06 -7.99
CA SER A 128 -15.92 8.23 -8.85
C SER A 128 -14.71 8.50 -9.75
N GLY A 129 -13.53 8.04 -9.36
CA GLY A 129 -12.27 8.37 -10.01
C GLY A 129 -11.65 9.68 -9.50
N ASP A 130 -12.20 10.27 -8.44
CA ASP A 130 -11.57 11.41 -7.75
C ASP A 130 -10.28 10.98 -7.05
N ARG A 131 -10.15 9.71 -6.67
CA ARG A 131 -8.90 9.10 -6.25
C ARG A 131 -8.51 8.03 -7.26
N ILE A 132 -7.31 8.15 -7.82
CA ILE A 132 -6.79 7.18 -8.78
C ILE A 132 -5.79 6.25 -8.10
N ASP A 133 -6.06 4.97 -8.21
CA ASP A 133 -5.15 3.88 -7.92
C ASP A 133 -4.79 3.19 -9.26
N PRO A 134 -3.51 3.21 -9.67
CA PRO A 134 -3.09 2.60 -10.93
C PRO A 134 -3.15 1.06 -10.88
N ALA A 135 -3.44 0.49 -9.71
CA ALA A 135 -3.49 -0.94 -9.48
C ALA A 135 -4.84 -1.55 -9.82
N ARG A 136 -5.80 -1.46 -8.88
CA ARG A 136 -7.01 -2.30 -8.84
C ARG A 136 -8.18 -1.64 -8.12
N MET A 137 -7.95 -0.71 -7.19
CA MET A 137 -8.97 -0.17 -6.29
C MET A 137 -10.07 0.60 -7.02
N ASN A 138 -9.76 1.32 -8.11
CA ASN A 138 -10.83 1.93 -8.93
C ASN A 138 -11.77 0.86 -9.51
N THR A 139 -11.22 -0.19 -10.13
CA THR A 139 -12.00 -1.28 -10.72
C THR A 139 -12.81 -2.06 -9.69
N ILE A 140 -12.21 -2.33 -8.53
CA ILE A 140 -12.87 -2.99 -7.39
C ILE A 140 -14.03 -2.11 -6.91
N SER A 141 -13.78 -0.83 -6.63
CA SER A 141 -14.77 0.10 -6.07
C SER A 141 -15.94 0.36 -7.01
N GLN A 142 -15.71 0.38 -8.32
CA GLN A 142 -16.79 0.44 -9.32
C GLN A 142 -17.73 -0.76 -9.28
N ALA A 143 -17.27 -1.91 -8.79
CA ALA A 143 -18.05 -3.14 -8.65
C ALA A 143 -18.55 -3.38 -7.21
N THR A 144 -18.22 -2.51 -6.25
CA THR A 144 -18.66 -2.60 -4.86
C THR A 144 -19.94 -1.77 -4.65
N SER A 145 -20.96 -2.38 -4.06
CA SER A 145 -22.16 -1.67 -3.62
C SER A 145 -21.85 -0.75 -2.44
N ASP A 146 -22.67 0.27 -2.20
CA ASP A 146 -22.43 1.20 -1.08
C ASP A 146 -22.66 0.47 0.26
N GLU A 147 -23.58 -0.49 0.30
CA GLU A 147 -23.83 -1.36 1.43
C GLU A 147 -22.64 -2.28 1.73
N ASP A 148 -22.01 -2.86 0.70
CA ASP A 148 -20.82 -3.70 0.86
C ASP A 148 -19.62 -2.86 1.31
N ALA A 149 -19.44 -1.66 0.75
CA ALA A 149 -18.40 -0.73 1.18
C ALA A 149 -18.57 -0.36 2.65
N LYS A 150 -19.81 -0.09 3.10
CA LYS A 150 -20.13 0.19 4.50
C LYS A 150 -19.84 -1.00 5.41
N GLN A 151 -20.22 -2.22 5.01
CA GLN A 151 -19.93 -3.44 5.78
C GLN A 151 -18.42 -3.67 5.94
N ALA A 152 -17.65 -3.49 4.86
CA ALA A 152 -16.19 -3.59 4.90
C ALA A 152 -15.59 -2.52 5.83
N ALA A 153 -16.06 -1.28 5.70
CA ALA A 153 -15.60 -0.15 6.51
C ALA A 153 -15.86 -0.39 8.00
N ASP A 154 -17.06 -0.83 8.38
CA ASP A 154 -17.40 -1.15 9.77
C ASP A 154 -16.54 -2.29 10.32
N TYR A 155 -16.30 -3.31 9.49
CA TYR A 155 -15.42 -4.42 9.86
C TYR A 155 -13.99 -3.94 10.15
N PHE A 156 -13.34 -3.28 9.19
CA PHE A 156 -11.94 -2.84 9.36
C PHE A 156 -11.78 -1.79 10.47
N ALA A 157 -12.76 -0.89 10.63
CA ALA A 157 -12.78 0.10 11.72
C ALA A 157 -12.89 -0.54 13.11
N SER A 158 -13.47 -1.75 13.20
CA SER A 158 -13.58 -2.49 14.46
C SER A 158 -12.31 -3.24 14.86
N LEU A 159 -11.36 -3.41 13.93
CA LEU A 159 -10.12 -4.13 14.18
C LEU A 159 -9.18 -3.31 15.05
N LYS A 160 -8.38 -3.99 15.86
CA LYS A 160 -7.41 -3.33 16.73
C LYS A 160 -6.14 -3.01 15.94
N PRO A 161 -5.74 -1.72 15.88
CA PRO A 161 -4.43 -1.35 15.37
C PRO A 161 -3.31 -2.02 16.20
N THR A 162 -2.19 -2.30 15.56
CA THR A 162 -0.97 -2.80 16.20
C THR A 162 0.26 -2.28 15.48
N VAL A 163 1.41 -2.36 16.14
CA VAL A 163 2.69 -2.06 15.49
C VAL A 163 3.01 -3.21 14.53
N TRP A 164 2.80 -2.95 13.24
CA TRP A 164 3.02 -3.92 12.17
C TRP A 164 4.34 -3.72 11.41
N VAL A 165 4.81 -2.48 11.38
CA VAL A 165 6.05 -2.09 10.69
C VAL A 165 7.09 -1.65 11.70
N LYS A 166 8.26 -2.27 11.66
CA LYS A 166 9.43 -1.82 12.42
C LYS A 166 10.27 -0.87 11.57
N VAL A 167 10.28 0.42 11.91
CA VAL A 167 11.16 1.40 11.26
C VAL A 167 12.60 1.23 11.76
N THR A 168 13.55 1.13 10.85
CA THR A 168 14.97 0.95 11.13
C THR A 168 15.79 1.95 10.31
N GLU A 169 16.51 2.82 11.00
CA GLU A 169 17.47 3.74 10.39
C GLU A 169 18.76 2.99 9.99
N ALA A 170 19.13 3.02 8.71
CA ALA A 170 20.27 2.26 8.21
C ALA A 170 20.91 2.89 6.95
N ASP A 171 22.24 2.79 6.83
CA ASP A 171 22.97 3.23 5.62
C ASP A 171 22.84 2.26 4.44
N THR A 172 22.58 0.98 4.73
CA THR A 172 22.45 -0.08 3.72
C THR A 172 21.23 -0.93 3.99
N VAL A 173 20.75 -1.60 2.93
CA VAL A 173 19.54 -2.44 2.96
C VAL A 173 19.81 -3.73 2.19
N PRO A 174 19.18 -4.87 2.54
CA PRO A 174 19.24 -6.06 1.71
C PRO A 174 18.81 -5.76 0.27
N LYS A 175 19.56 -6.28 -0.70
CA LYS A 175 19.11 -6.23 -2.09
C LYS A 175 17.77 -6.95 -2.20
N SER A 176 16.90 -6.44 -3.06
CA SER A 176 15.53 -6.89 -3.15
C SER A 176 15.04 -6.92 -4.58
N TRP A 177 13.93 -7.63 -4.77
CA TRP A 177 13.19 -7.72 -6.02
C TRP A 177 11.70 -7.55 -5.72
N VAL A 178 10.90 -7.27 -6.74
CA VAL A 178 9.45 -7.06 -6.63
C VAL A 178 8.72 -8.18 -7.33
N ASN A 179 7.87 -8.90 -6.61
CA ASN A 179 7.11 -10.01 -7.17
C ASN A 179 5.88 -9.52 -7.98
N ALA A 180 5.17 -10.45 -8.62
CA ALA A 180 3.97 -10.16 -9.42
C ALA A 180 2.81 -9.53 -8.60
N ALA A 181 2.80 -9.72 -7.28
CA ALA A 181 1.84 -9.08 -6.38
C ALA A 181 2.24 -7.65 -6.00
N ARG A 182 3.40 -7.15 -6.47
CA ARG A 182 4.05 -5.88 -6.09
C ARG A 182 4.58 -5.83 -4.66
N MET A 183 4.73 -6.98 -4.01
CA MET A 183 5.43 -7.06 -2.74
C MET A 183 6.93 -7.11 -3.00
N ARG A 184 7.68 -6.29 -2.27
CA ARG A 184 9.14 -6.28 -2.31
C ARG A 184 9.68 -7.36 -1.37
N LEU A 185 10.56 -8.21 -1.88
CA LEU A 185 11.14 -9.36 -1.19
C LEU A 185 12.67 -9.28 -1.21
N PRO A 186 13.36 -9.76 -0.17
CA PRO A 186 14.82 -9.86 -0.21
C PRO A 186 15.27 -10.81 -1.32
N LEU A 187 16.35 -10.45 -2.01
CA LEU A 187 16.97 -11.30 -3.02
C LEU A 187 17.74 -12.41 -2.29
N PRO A 188 17.46 -13.70 -2.57
CA PRO A 188 18.19 -14.81 -1.95
C PRO A 188 19.70 -14.67 -2.20
N ASN A 189 20.51 -14.64 -1.14
CA ASN A 189 21.96 -14.46 -1.20
C ASN A 189 22.43 -13.16 -1.90
N GLY A 190 21.59 -12.12 -1.95
CA GLY A 190 21.85 -10.88 -2.69
C GLY A 190 22.83 -9.90 -2.02
N GLY A 191 23.16 -10.10 -0.74
CA GLY A 191 23.91 -9.13 0.05
C GLY A 191 23.13 -7.84 0.30
N THR A 192 23.84 -6.74 0.55
CA THR A 192 23.25 -5.41 0.78
C THR A 192 23.62 -4.41 -0.31
N GLU A 193 22.88 -3.31 -0.37
CA GLU A 193 23.16 -2.14 -1.19
C GLU A 193 22.99 -0.84 -0.38
N PRO A 194 23.62 0.29 -0.78
CA PRO A 194 23.41 1.57 -0.13
C PRO A 194 21.94 1.99 -0.20
N LEU A 195 21.36 2.41 0.93
CA LEU A 195 19.96 2.82 0.97
C LEU A 195 19.73 4.15 0.23
N GLY A 196 20.63 5.13 0.41
CA GLY A 196 20.43 6.49 -0.11
C GLY A 196 19.19 7.15 0.49
N SER A 197 18.53 8.05 -0.24
CA SER A 197 17.29 8.73 0.20
C SER A 197 16.01 7.91 -0.03
N ARG A 198 16.05 6.58 0.15
CA ARG A 198 14.93 5.68 -0.17
C ARG A 198 14.28 5.12 1.09
N ILE A 199 12.99 4.81 1.01
CA ILE A 199 12.34 3.88 1.95
C ILE A 199 12.28 2.53 1.25
N ILE A 200 12.77 1.49 1.93
CA ILE A 200 12.69 0.12 1.45
C ILE A 200 12.03 -0.73 2.54
N GLU A 201 10.83 -1.24 2.24
CA GLU A 201 10.10 -2.14 3.13
C GLU A 201 10.28 -3.59 2.69
N LEU A 202 10.70 -4.45 3.63
CA LEU A 202 10.88 -5.88 3.43
C LEU A 202 10.15 -6.65 4.52
N PRO A 203 9.62 -7.84 4.23
CA PRO A 203 9.00 -8.67 5.25
C PRO A 203 10.03 -9.10 6.30
N GLN A 204 9.60 -9.24 7.55
CA GLN A 204 10.41 -9.85 8.61
C GLN A 204 10.70 -11.33 8.30
N ASP A 205 9.69 -12.03 7.78
CA ASP A 205 9.80 -13.38 7.24
C ASP A 205 9.15 -13.45 5.84
N PRO A 206 9.93 -13.64 4.76
CA PRO A 206 9.40 -13.71 3.40
C PRO A 206 8.39 -14.83 3.17
N ALA A 207 8.54 -15.98 3.84
CA ALA A 207 7.64 -17.12 3.67
C ALA A 207 6.30 -16.84 4.35
N LEU A 208 6.31 -16.26 5.55
CA LEU A 208 5.08 -15.90 6.26
C LEU A 208 4.34 -14.73 5.59
N ALA A 209 5.06 -13.73 5.09
CA ALA A 209 4.45 -12.66 4.29
C ALA A 209 3.82 -13.19 2.99
N THR A 210 4.52 -14.10 2.29
CA THR A 210 3.95 -14.77 1.10
C THR A 210 2.72 -15.61 1.45
N ALA A 211 2.72 -16.23 2.63
CA ALA A 211 1.57 -16.96 3.16
C ALA A 211 0.42 -16.04 3.62
N ARG A 212 0.59 -14.71 3.60
CA ARG A 212 -0.37 -13.72 4.11
C ARG A 212 -0.66 -13.88 5.60
N ASP A 213 0.36 -14.23 6.38
CA ASP A 213 0.25 -14.35 7.84
C ASP A 213 0.07 -12.97 8.48
N PRO A 214 -1.08 -12.68 9.15
CA PRO A 214 -1.30 -11.41 9.84
C PRO A 214 -0.52 -11.28 11.16
N LYS A 215 0.43 -12.17 11.46
CA LYS A 215 1.37 -12.06 12.58
C LYS A 215 2.83 -11.79 12.19
N SER A 216 3.17 -11.88 10.90
CA SER A 216 4.50 -11.52 10.38
C SER A 216 4.51 -10.11 9.76
N GLY A 217 5.04 -9.15 10.51
CA GLY A 217 5.16 -7.76 10.06
C GLY A 217 6.29 -7.48 9.07
N PHE A 218 6.57 -6.19 8.89
CA PHE A 218 7.60 -5.69 7.96
C PHE A 218 8.69 -4.90 8.70
N ILE A 219 9.82 -4.74 8.03
CA ILE A 219 10.90 -3.83 8.43
C ILE A 219 11.00 -2.75 7.36
N ALA A 220 10.84 -1.49 7.76
CA ALA A 220 11.06 -0.34 6.90
C ALA A 220 12.46 0.22 7.14
N TYR A 221 13.34 0.05 6.16
CA TYR A 221 14.66 0.66 6.16
C TYR A 221 14.54 2.10 5.65
N VAL A 222 15.00 3.05 6.46
CA VAL A 222 14.96 4.49 6.18
C VAL A 222 16.34 5.13 6.42
N PRO A 223 16.66 6.27 5.79
CA PRO A 223 17.96 6.92 5.99
C PRO A 223 18.18 7.31 7.47
N PRO A 224 19.42 7.28 7.98
CA PRO A 224 19.70 7.74 9.34
C PRO A 224 19.24 9.18 9.61
N GLY A 225 18.66 9.42 10.78
CA GLY A 225 18.09 10.71 11.19
C GLY A 225 16.71 11.04 10.57
N SER A 226 16.13 10.15 9.78
CA SER A 226 14.80 10.37 9.17
C SER A 226 13.70 10.51 10.20
N ILE A 227 13.73 9.75 11.30
CA ILE A 227 12.68 9.81 12.33
C ILE A 227 12.71 11.17 13.03
N ALA A 228 13.89 11.62 13.48
CA ALA A 228 14.04 12.91 14.15
C ALA A 228 13.70 14.09 13.24
N LYS A 229 14.13 14.04 11.97
CA LYS A 229 13.75 15.06 10.97
C LYS A 229 12.24 15.06 10.73
N GLY A 230 11.63 13.88 10.62
CA GLY A 230 10.21 13.70 10.39
C GLY A 230 9.36 14.23 11.55
N GLU A 231 9.77 13.98 12.79
CA GLU A 231 9.13 14.53 14.00
C GLU A 231 9.13 16.05 13.99
N MET A 232 10.29 16.67 13.71
CA MET A 232 10.42 18.12 13.64
C MET A 232 9.50 18.71 12.56
N LEU A 233 9.48 18.10 11.36
CA LEU A 233 8.59 18.53 10.28
C LEU A 233 7.11 18.33 10.64
N ALA A 234 6.76 17.19 11.23
CA ALA A 234 5.37 16.88 11.58
C ALA A 234 4.81 17.80 12.66
N THR A 235 5.64 18.23 13.60
CA THR A 235 5.21 19.07 14.74
C THR A 235 5.33 20.57 14.49
N THR A 236 6.25 21.01 13.64
CA THR A 236 6.51 22.44 13.40
C THR A 236 6.26 22.90 11.96
N GLY A 237 6.18 21.97 11.01
CA GLY A 237 6.16 22.26 9.58
C GLY A 237 7.50 22.70 8.98
N GLY A 238 8.53 22.93 9.81
CA GLY A 238 9.90 23.27 9.37
C GLY A 238 10.01 24.49 8.44
N GLY A 239 9.05 25.41 8.50
CA GLY A 239 8.96 26.57 7.58
C GLY A 239 8.61 26.21 6.13
N LYS A 240 8.32 24.94 5.84
CA LYS A 240 7.95 24.42 4.52
C LYS A 240 6.46 24.19 4.38
N THR A 241 5.79 23.93 5.51
CA THR A 241 4.36 23.63 5.56
C THR A 241 3.78 23.99 6.93
N ILE A 242 2.49 23.75 7.12
CA ILE A 242 1.85 23.78 8.43
C ILE A 242 2.17 22.50 9.21
N SER A 243 2.14 22.58 10.54
CA SER A 243 2.29 21.38 11.38
C SER A 243 1.21 20.35 11.06
N CYS A 244 1.62 19.09 10.86
CA CYS A 244 0.74 17.98 10.52
C CYS A 244 -0.23 17.66 11.66
N THR A 245 0.21 17.83 12.91
CA THR A 245 -0.60 17.52 14.10
C THR A 245 -1.80 18.46 14.28
N VAL A 246 -1.80 19.62 13.63
CA VAL A 246 -2.95 20.55 13.62
C VAL A 246 -4.18 19.89 13.00
N CYS A 247 -3.99 19.02 12.00
CA CYS A 247 -5.08 18.30 11.34
C CYS A 247 -5.11 16.82 11.68
N HIS A 248 -3.96 16.14 11.73
CA HIS A 248 -3.90 14.70 12.01
C HIS A 248 -3.85 14.38 13.51
N GLY A 249 -4.02 15.38 14.39
CA GLY A 249 -4.06 15.20 15.83
C GLY A 249 -2.70 14.92 16.46
N ASP A 250 -2.70 14.83 17.79
CA ASP A 250 -1.51 14.46 18.55
C ASP A 250 -1.06 13.03 18.21
N GLY A 251 0.24 12.84 18.08
CA GLY A 251 0.82 11.57 17.62
C GLY A 251 0.29 11.09 16.26
N LEU A 252 -0.28 11.98 15.42
CA LEU A 252 -0.84 11.64 14.10
C LEU A 252 -1.94 10.56 14.13
N LYS A 253 -2.72 10.50 15.21
CA LYS A 253 -3.78 9.51 15.44
C LYS A 253 -5.08 9.74 14.64
N GLY A 254 -5.16 10.86 13.94
CA GLY A 254 -6.36 11.25 13.19
C GLY A 254 -7.57 11.54 14.10
N PHE A 255 -8.68 11.93 13.46
CA PHE A 255 -9.99 12.05 14.09
C PHE A 255 -11.06 12.23 13.00
N GLY A 256 -12.25 11.65 13.21
CA GLY A 256 -13.35 11.74 12.24
C GLY A 256 -12.91 11.26 10.86
N ASN A 257 -12.98 12.15 9.85
CA ASN A 257 -12.57 11.86 8.47
C ASN A 257 -11.10 12.19 8.17
N ILE A 258 -10.34 12.71 9.14
CA ILE A 258 -8.90 12.86 9.00
C ILE A 258 -8.23 11.55 9.42
N PRO A 259 -7.55 10.83 8.52
CA PRO A 259 -7.06 9.49 8.81
C PRO A 259 -5.90 9.52 9.81
N GLU A 260 -5.81 8.43 10.56
CA GLU A 260 -4.63 8.04 11.31
C GLU A 260 -3.45 7.78 10.35
N LEU A 261 -2.29 8.33 10.69
CA LEU A 261 -1.03 8.07 9.98
C LEU A 261 -0.06 7.24 10.84
N ALA A 262 -0.25 7.23 12.16
CA ALA A 262 0.56 6.48 13.09
C ALA A 262 0.57 4.98 12.74
N GLY A 263 1.74 4.36 12.71
CA GLY A 263 1.87 2.91 12.45
C GLY A 263 1.50 2.45 11.03
N GLN A 264 1.14 3.36 10.13
CA GLN A 264 0.90 3.04 8.71
C GLN A 264 2.21 2.72 7.98
N HIS A 265 2.13 1.96 6.89
CA HIS A 265 3.30 1.67 6.05
C HIS A 265 3.97 2.96 5.54
N PRO A 266 5.26 3.20 5.82
CA PRO A 266 5.93 4.42 5.39
C PRO A 266 5.98 4.56 3.86
N ILE A 267 6.08 3.45 3.11
CA ILE A 267 6.00 3.48 1.64
C ILE A 267 4.62 3.91 1.16
N TYR A 268 3.55 3.52 1.88
CA TYR A 268 2.20 3.93 1.56
C TYR A 268 2.03 5.44 1.79
N ILE A 269 2.48 5.94 2.95
CA ILE A 269 2.45 7.38 3.27
C ILE A 269 3.23 8.17 2.21
N ALA A 270 4.45 7.73 1.87
CA ALA A 270 5.27 8.38 0.86
C ALA A 270 4.55 8.47 -0.49
N ARG A 271 3.93 7.37 -0.96
CA ARG A 271 3.13 7.37 -2.20
C ARG A 271 1.95 8.34 -2.12
N GLN A 272 1.26 8.44 -0.99
CA GLN A 272 0.16 9.39 -0.84
C GLN A 272 0.67 10.83 -0.92
N LEU A 273 1.76 11.15 -0.21
CA LEU A 273 2.36 12.50 -0.23
C LEU A 273 2.84 12.88 -1.64
N PHE A 274 3.51 11.97 -2.35
CA PHE A 274 3.87 12.17 -3.76
C PHE A 274 2.64 12.35 -4.65
N GLY A 275 1.60 11.52 -4.46
CA GLY A 275 0.35 11.61 -5.21
C GLY A 275 -0.37 12.95 -5.00
N PHE A 276 -0.43 13.44 -3.76
CA PHE A 276 -1.00 14.76 -3.46
C PHE A 276 -0.18 15.89 -4.09
N LYS A 277 1.16 15.82 -4.02
CA LYS A 277 2.05 16.81 -4.64
C LYS A 277 1.87 16.86 -6.15
N ALA A 278 1.75 15.69 -6.80
CA ALA A 278 1.50 15.56 -8.22
C ALA A 278 0.03 15.83 -8.64
N GLY A 279 -0.89 16.01 -7.69
CA GLY A 279 -2.32 16.24 -7.97
C GLY A 279 -3.04 15.03 -8.59
N THR A 280 -2.60 13.81 -8.25
CA THR A 280 -3.19 12.56 -8.82
C THR A 280 -4.58 12.25 -8.30
N SER A 281 -5.00 12.89 -7.21
CA SER A 281 -6.36 12.84 -6.69
C SER A 281 -6.99 14.24 -6.68
N LYS A 282 -8.25 14.29 -7.10
CA LYS A 282 -9.09 15.49 -7.18
C LYS A 282 -10.06 15.62 -6.02
N SER A 283 -10.09 14.67 -5.09
CA SER A 283 -11.00 14.73 -3.94
C SER A 283 -10.74 15.99 -3.10
N ALA A 284 -11.77 16.48 -2.41
CA ALA A 284 -11.64 17.71 -1.62
C ALA A 284 -10.53 17.61 -0.57
N ALA A 285 -10.42 16.46 0.10
CA ALA A 285 -9.36 16.19 1.06
C ALA A 285 -7.97 16.16 0.39
N ALA A 286 -7.86 15.58 -0.81
CA ALA A 286 -6.61 15.57 -1.57
C ALA A 286 -6.16 16.99 -1.97
N GLN A 287 -7.09 17.87 -2.36
CA GLN A 287 -6.78 19.27 -2.68
C GLN A 287 -6.31 20.07 -1.46
N GLN A 288 -6.81 19.74 -0.26
CA GLN A 288 -6.28 20.31 0.98
C GLN A 288 -4.85 19.82 1.23
N MET A 289 -4.61 18.52 1.10
CA MET A 289 -3.28 17.93 1.27
C MET A 289 -2.28 18.43 0.24
N GLN A 290 -2.68 18.67 -1.01
CA GLN A 290 -1.79 19.21 -2.05
C GLN A 290 -1.11 20.51 -1.60
N LYS A 291 -1.86 21.45 -1.00
CA LYS A 291 -1.31 22.70 -0.46
C LYS A 291 -0.36 22.48 0.70
N VAL A 292 -0.57 21.42 1.48
CA VAL A 292 0.29 21.06 2.61
C VAL A 292 1.62 20.48 2.12
N VAL A 293 1.63 19.75 1.00
CA VAL A 293 2.81 19.01 0.55
C VAL A 293 3.59 19.68 -0.59
N GLU A 294 3.06 20.75 -1.20
CA GLU A 294 3.62 21.36 -2.42
C GLU A 294 5.10 21.77 -2.29
N ASN A 295 5.53 22.20 -1.09
CA ASN A 295 6.90 22.67 -0.83
C ASN A 295 7.81 21.62 -0.17
N LEU A 296 7.31 20.39 0.03
CA LEU A 296 8.10 19.30 0.59
C LEU A 296 9.03 18.73 -0.48
N THR A 297 10.28 18.44 -0.11
CA THR A 297 11.20 17.69 -0.95
C THR A 297 11.01 16.19 -0.76
N THR A 298 11.63 15.38 -1.63
CA THR A 298 11.69 13.92 -1.46
C THR A 298 12.24 13.52 -0.08
N ASP A 299 13.32 14.16 0.39
CA ASP A 299 13.88 13.87 1.72
C ASP A 299 12.95 14.29 2.87
N ASP A 300 12.06 15.27 2.66
CA ASP A 300 11.06 15.66 3.65
C ASP A 300 9.92 14.63 3.69
N ILE A 301 9.46 14.15 2.53
CA ILE A 301 8.45 13.09 2.39
C ILE A 301 8.95 11.79 3.02
N VAL A 302 10.21 11.41 2.77
CA VAL A 302 10.83 10.22 3.38
C VAL A 302 10.86 10.33 4.90
N ALA A 303 11.28 11.47 5.43
CA ALA A 303 11.37 11.70 6.87
C ALA A 303 9.99 11.69 7.54
N LEU A 304 9.01 12.41 7.00
CA LEU A 304 7.63 12.42 7.51
C LEU A 304 7.01 11.01 7.52
N SER A 305 7.22 10.25 6.45
CA SER A 305 6.73 8.87 6.34
C SER A 305 7.39 7.95 7.37
N ALA A 306 8.71 8.08 7.55
CA ALA A 306 9.47 7.32 8.54
C ALA A 306 8.99 7.61 9.97
N TYR A 307 8.79 8.88 10.31
CA TYR A 307 8.30 9.29 11.62
C TYR A 307 6.89 8.76 11.88
N ALA A 308 5.94 9.00 10.98
CA ALA A 308 4.56 8.55 11.14
C ALA A 308 4.47 7.01 11.33
N ALA A 309 5.21 6.25 10.54
CA ALA A 309 5.29 4.80 10.68
C ALA A 309 5.94 4.32 11.99
N SER A 310 6.81 5.13 12.60
CA SER A 310 7.48 4.80 13.86
C SER A 310 6.60 5.00 15.10
N LEU A 311 5.49 5.74 14.95
CA LEU A 311 4.54 5.99 16.03
C LEU A 311 3.70 4.74 16.29
N ALA A 312 3.35 4.55 17.55
CA ALA A 312 2.35 3.56 17.92
C ALA A 312 0.97 4.02 17.45
N PRO A 313 0.19 3.17 16.77
CA PRO A 313 -1.19 3.49 16.40
C PRO A 313 -2.06 3.74 17.64
#